data_AF-A0AAE2HY79-F1
#
_entry.id   AF-A0AAE2HY79-F1
#
_cell.length_a   1.000
_cell.length_b   1.000
_cell.length_c   1.000
_cell.angle_alpha   90.00
_cell.angle_beta   90.00
_cell.angle_gamma   90.00
#
_symmetry.space_group_name_H-M   'P 1'
#
loop_
_entity.id
_entity.type
_entity.pdbx_description
1 polymer ?
#
loop_
_entity_poly.entity_id
_entity_poly.type
_entity_poly.pdbx_seq_one_letter_code
_entity_poly.pdbx_strand_id
1 'polypeptide(L)'
;MRAASSVDRPLLPPARGPVSDVVIDCLRRNREAAVISYDRTVCLSEAWSDDAMLALVVLHELHYRGWHGVDSERCSDRHLTKIRLLLEDRFFTKVSSRYCGARGSTRGVPSTEPAHSSGGDAFLALDGYLAEVADLREFADYFAVGSLLSPRGSSSQREVFDGVLESFGLDTGYLAYLPTAPAAALGPLVLTDCVRIRPTWRSAAVGRATAAEVNATTRSAGILLGLQRLGAADAAIHRYLAQLQGQAGPSGDVRRTGLDTFEPGEQEVVAGMRAHQTVEERLSIAFRDAWRRGRTLVT
;
A
#
# COMPACT_ATOMS: atom_id res chain seq x y z
N MET A 1 5.24 -0.71 -28.86
CA MET A 1 5.66 -0.87 -27.44
C MET A 1 7.06 -0.29 -27.32
N ARG A 2 7.21 0.98 -26.93
CA ARG A 2 8.55 1.56 -26.69
C ARG A 2 9.10 0.94 -25.42
N ALA A 3 10.25 0.27 -25.51
CA ALA A 3 10.99 -0.15 -24.34
C ALA A 3 11.24 1.09 -23.48
N ALA A 4 10.77 1.09 -22.24
CA ALA A 4 11.14 2.11 -21.27
C ALA A 4 12.68 2.13 -21.19
N SER A 5 13.29 3.29 -21.44
CA SER A 5 14.74 3.47 -21.32
C SER A 5 15.18 3.08 -19.91
N SER A 6 16.38 2.50 -19.78
CA SER A 6 16.96 2.06 -18.50
C SER A 6 17.07 3.17 -17.43
N VAL A 7 16.87 4.43 -17.82
CA VAL A 7 16.97 5.65 -17.01
C VAL A 7 15.76 5.85 -16.06
N ASP A 8 14.61 5.22 -16.31
CA ASP A 8 13.38 5.40 -15.50
C ASP A 8 13.15 4.33 -14.42
N ARG A 9 14.09 3.38 -14.26
CA ARG A 9 13.98 2.32 -13.26
C ARG A 9 14.59 2.75 -11.92
N PRO A 10 13.94 2.45 -10.79
CA PRO A 10 14.50 2.74 -9.48
C PRO A 10 15.74 1.86 -9.21
N LEU A 11 16.62 2.33 -8.32
CA LEU A 11 17.75 1.55 -7.82
C LEU A 11 17.28 0.53 -6.78
N LEU A 12 17.96 -0.61 -6.71
CA LEU A 12 17.70 -1.60 -5.65
C LEU A 12 17.91 -0.97 -4.26
N PRO A 13 16.94 -1.12 -3.33
CA PRO A 13 17.06 -0.58 -1.98
C PRO A 13 18.12 -1.35 -1.17
N PRO A 14 18.60 -0.79 -0.04
CA PRO A 14 19.39 -1.54 0.92
C PRO A 14 18.53 -2.64 1.59
N ALA A 15 19.14 -3.79 1.85
CA ALA A 15 18.48 -4.89 2.55
C ALA A 15 18.18 -4.51 4.02
N ARG A 16 17.09 -5.07 4.57
CA ARG A 16 16.63 -4.86 5.95
C ARG A 16 16.74 -6.09 6.84
N GLY A 17 17.23 -7.19 6.28
CA GLY A 17 17.42 -8.43 7.00
C GLY A 17 17.76 -9.58 6.06
N PRO A 18 17.83 -10.82 6.60
CA PRO A 18 18.30 -11.97 5.85
C PRO A 18 17.47 -12.32 4.60
N VAL A 19 16.16 -12.05 4.59
CA VAL A 19 15.29 -12.38 3.46
C VAL A 19 15.50 -11.42 2.30
N SER A 20 15.43 -10.11 2.57
CA SER A 20 15.67 -9.09 1.55
C SER A 20 17.11 -9.09 1.06
N ASP A 21 18.09 -9.41 1.91
CA ASP A 21 19.50 -9.55 1.52
C ASP A 21 19.68 -10.63 0.45
N VAL A 22 19.14 -11.83 0.69
CA VAL A 22 19.17 -12.94 -0.28
C VAL A 22 18.56 -12.54 -1.63
N VAL A 23 17.39 -11.89 -1.61
CA VAL A 23 16.71 -11.47 -2.83
C VAL A 23 17.52 -10.40 -3.59
N ILE A 24 17.92 -9.33 -2.89
CA ILE A 24 18.62 -8.20 -3.49
C ILE A 24 19.99 -8.62 -4.02
N ASP A 25 20.72 -9.45 -3.28
CA ASP A 25 22.01 -9.96 -3.70
C ASP A 25 21.90 -10.85 -4.96
N CYS A 26 20.89 -11.71 -5.00
CA CYS A 26 20.61 -12.57 -6.14
C CYS A 26 20.28 -11.74 -7.40
N LEU A 27 19.52 -10.66 -7.26
CA LEU A 27 19.23 -9.73 -8.35
C LEU A 27 20.47 -8.92 -8.77
N ARG A 28 21.25 -8.40 -7.81
CA ARG A 28 22.43 -7.57 -8.08
C ARG A 28 23.53 -8.35 -8.80
N ARG A 29 23.74 -9.62 -8.46
CA ARG A 29 24.76 -10.47 -9.09
C ARG A 29 24.31 -11.07 -10.42
N ASN A 30 23.05 -10.85 -10.82
CA ASN A 30 22.40 -11.47 -11.98
C ASN A 30 22.66 -12.98 -12.07
N ARG A 31 22.66 -13.68 -10.93
CA ARG A 31 22.86 -15.13 -10.85
C ARG A 31 21.52 -15.81 -10.69
N GLU A 32 21.30 -16.93 -11.37
CA GLU A 32 20.21 -17.84 -11.00
C GLU A 32 20.30 -18.12 -9.50
N ALA A 33 19.16 -18.14 -8.79
CA ALA A 33 19.13 -18.46 -7.36
C ALA A 33 19.42 -19.97 -7.08
N ALA A 34 20.25 -20.59 -7.93
CA ALA A 34 20.78 -21.91 -7.74
C ALA A 34 21.71 -21.90 -6.50
N VAL A 35 21.34 -22.71 -5.50
CA VAL A 35 22.13 -23.01 -4.29
C VAL A 35 22.07 -21.96 -3.17
N ILE A 36 20.92 -21.30 -2.95
CA ILE A 36 20.65 -20.66 -1.65
C ILE A 36 19.65 -21.53 -0.90
N SER A 37 20.01 -21.99 0.30
CA SER A 37 19.05 -22.61 1.23
C SER A 37 18.16 -21.51 1.84
N TYR A 38 17.33 -20.89 1.01
CA TYR A 38 16.43 -19.81 1.43
C TYR A 38 15.20 -20.34 2.18
N ASP A 39 14.84 -21.63 1.99
CA ASP A 39 13.66 -22.23 2.61
C ASP A 39 13.70 -22.06 4.14
N ARG A 40 14.85 -22.23 4.81
CA ARG A 40 14.94 -22.02 6.26
C ARG A 40 14.81 -20.54 6.65
N THR A 41 15.50 -19.64 5.96
CA THR A 41 15.47 -18.20 6.23
C THR A 41 14.05 -17.63 6.05
N VAL A 42 13.41 -17.99 4.94
CA VAL A 42 12.05 -17.54 4.61
C VAL A 42 11.01 -18.21 5.49
N CYS A 43 11.17 -19.47 5.91
CA CYS A 43 10.24 -20.14 6.82
C CYS A 43 10.34 -19.63 8.28
N LEU A 44 11.53 -19.16 8.70
CA LEU A 44 11.71 -18.64 10.06
C LEU A 44 11.42 -17.15 10.19
N SER A 45 11.35 -16.40 9.08
CA SER A 45 11.05 -14.96 9.14
C SER A 45 9.64 -14.68 9.64
N GLU A 46 9.45 -13.54 10.29
CA GLU A 46 8.11 -13.04 10.61
C GLU A 46 7.42 -12.55 9.33
N ALA A 47 6.19 -13.03 9.09
CA ALA A 47 5.45 -12.85 7.83
C ALA A 47 5.11 -11.38 7.49
N TRP A 48 5.16 -10.47 8.47
CA TRP A 48 4.92 -9.03 8.28
C TRP A 48 6.00 -8.18 8.96
N SER A 49 7.25 -8.61 8.82
CA SER A 49 8.44 -7.84 9.20
C SER A 49 8.86 -6.87 8.10
N ASP A 50 9.65 -5.85 8.44
CA ASP A 50 10.23 -4.90 7.49
C ASP A 50 11.06 -5.60 6.40
N ASP A 51 11.75 -6.66 6.78
CA ASP A 51 12.56 -7.50 5.90
C ASP A 51 11.69 -8.25 4.87
N ALA A 52 10.66 -8.96 5.34
CA ALA A 52 9.75 -9.71 4.47
C ALA A 52 8.95 -8.81 3.53
N MET A 53 8.46 -7.67 4.02
CA MET A 53 7.70 -6.71 3.20
C MET A 53 8.59 -6.06 2.14
N LEU A 54 9.83 -5.67 2.49
CA LEU A 54 10.76 -5.14 1.50
C LEU A 54 11.08 -6.18 0.42
N ALA A 55 11.33 -7.43 0.82
CA ALA A 55 11.61 -8.52 -0.11
C ALA A 55 10.45 -8.74 -1.10
N LEU A 56 9.20 -8.70 -0.61
CA LEU A 56 8.02 -8.78 -1.47
C LEU A 56 7.91 -7.61 -2.44
N VAL A 57 8.09 -6.36 -1.98
CA VAL A 57 8.06 -5.19 -2.88
C VAL A 57 9.14 -5.30 -3.97
N VAL A 58 10.34 -5.77 -3.62
CA VAL A 58 11.43 -5.98 -4.58
C VAL A 58 11.06 -7.04 -5.63
N LEU A 59 10.45 -8.15 -5.21
CA LEU A 59 10.01 -9.23 -6.10
C LEU A 59 8.81 -8.81 -6.96
N HIS A 60 7.87 -8.04 -6.42
CA HIS A 60 6.71 -7.52 -7.14
C HIS A 60 7.12 -6.52 -8.22
N GLU A 61 8.10 -5.65 -7.93
CA GLU A 61 8.57 -4.65 -8.91
C GLU A 61 9.15 -5.26 -10.18
N LEU A 62 9.62 -6.52 -10.14
CA LEU A 62 10.04 -7.26 -11.35
C LEU A 62 8.89 -7.44 -12.36
N HIS A 63 7.63 -7.38 -11.93
CA HIS A 63 6.44 -7.46 -12.78
C HIS A 63 5.92 -6.10 -13.25
N TYR A 64 6.55 -5.02 -12.81
CA TYR A 64 6.18 -3.64 -13.15
C TYR A 64 7.28 -2.96 -13.97
N ARG A 65 8.03 -1.99 -13.41
CA ARG A 65 9.11 -1.31 -14.14
C ARG A 65 10.42 -2.08 -14.08
N GLY A 66 10.58 -2.95 -13.07
CA GLY A 66 11.83 -3.63 -12.76
C GLY A 66 12.85 -2.70 -12.11
N TRP A 67 14.03 -3.24 -11.81
CA TRP A 67 15.10 -2.49 -11.15
C TRP A 67 16.21 -2.11 -12.15
N HIS A 68 16.89 -0.99 -11.87
CA HIS A 68 18.04 -0.59 -12.66
C HIS A 68 19.15 -1.66 -12.60
N GLY A 69 19.67 -2.06 -13.76
CA GLY A 69 20.73 -3.07 -13.87
C GLY A 69 20.29 -4.52 -13.63
N VAL A 70 18.99 -4.78 -13.44
CA VAL A 70 18.43 -6.13 -13.29
C VAL A 70 17.77 -6.56 -14.60
N ASP A 71 18.07 -7.79 -15.03
CA ASP A 71 17.48 -8.41 -16.22
C ASP A 71 15.96 -8.59 -16.05
N SER A 72 15.18 -8.26 -17.08
CA SER A 72 13.72 -8.36 -17.07
C SER A 72 13.23 -9.81 -16.98
N GLU A 73 14.02 -10.79 -17.47
CA GLU A 73 13.66 -12.21 -17.41
C GLU A 73 13.70 -12.78 -15.98
N ARG A 74 14.28 -12.03 -15.03
CA ARG A 74 14.35 -12.44 -13.61
C ARG A 74 12.99 -12.57 -12.95
N CYS A 75 11.95 -11.93 -13.50
CA CYS A 75 10.58 -12.10 -13.03
C CYS A 75 10.07 -13.56 -13.16
N SER A 76 10.71 -14.36 -14.03
CA SER A 76 10.41 -15.78 -14.26
C SER A 76 11.42 -16.75 -13.62
N ASP A 77 12.39 -16.27 -12.84
CA ASP A 77 13.31 -17.16 -12.10
C ASP A 77 12.51 -18.04 -11.12
N ARG A 78 12.69 -19.36 -11.23
CA ARG A 78 11.92 -20.35 -10.46
C ARG A 78 12.10 -20.21 -8.95
N HIS A 79 13.29 -19.84 -8.50
CA HIS A 79 13.62 -19.73 -7.08
C HIS A 79 13.10 -18.41 -6.51
N LEU A 80 13.25 -17.30 -7.24
CA LEU A 80 12.62 -16.02 -6.87
C LEU A 80 11.10 -16.14 -6.82
N THR A 81 10.52 -16.87 -7.79
CA THR A 81 9.09 -17.20 -7.79
C THR A 81 8.73 -18.00 -6.54
N LYS A 82 9.46 -19.07 -6.18
CA LYS A 82 9.18 -19.86 -4.97
C LYS A 82 9.28 -19.02 -3.69
N ILE A 83 10.30 -18.15 -3.56
CA ILE A 83 10.44 -17.22 -2.44
C ILE A 83 9.23 -16.30 -2.35
N ARG A 84 8.85 -15.66 -3.47
CA ARG A 84 7.70 -14.77 -3.54
C ARG A 84 6.44 -15.50 -3.09
N LEU A 85 6.12 -16.64 -3.72
CA LEU A 85 4.90 -17.39 -3.44
C LEU A 85 4.78 -17.77 -1.95
N LEU A 86 5.89 -18.19 -1.32
CA LEU A 86 5.94 -18.54 0.10
C LEU A 86 5.73 -17.31 1.00
N LEU A 87 6.40 -16.19 0.71
CA LEU A 87 6.23 -14.95 1.47
C LEU A 87 4.80 -14.40 1.34
N GLU A 88 4.25 -14.41 0.13
CA GLU A 88 2.88 -13.98 -0.15
C GLU A 88 1.89 -14.84 0.65
N ASP A 89 1.99 -16.18 0.57
CA ASP A 89 1.08 -17.09 1.29
C ASP A 89 1.11 -16.84 2.80
N ARG A 90 2.30 -16.66 3.37
CA ARG A 90 2.47 -16.38 4.79
C ARG A 90 1.92 -15.01 5.18
N PHE A 91 2.20 -13.98 4.39
CA PHE A 91 1.68 -12.63 4.61
C PHE A 91 0.14 -12.63 4.55
N PHE A 92 -0.43 -13.18 3.48
CA PHE A 92 -1.88 -13.20 3.29
C PHE A 92 -2.57 -14.03 4.36
N THR A 93 -2.04 -15.20 4.72
CA THR A 93 -2.54 -15.99 5.85
C THR A 93 -2.54 -15.14 7.11
N LYS A 94 -1.44 -14.44 7.42
CA LYS A 94 -1.35 -13.61 8.62
C LYS A 94 -2.39 -12.48 8.66
N VAL A 95 -2.61 -11.77 7.55
CA VAL A 95 -3.54 -10.64 7.50
C VAL A 95 -5.00 -11.04 7.31
N SER A 96 -5.27 -12.24 6.80
CA SER A 96 -6.62 -12.79 6.70
C SER A 96 -7.03 -13.62 7.92
N SER A 97 -6.06 -14.18 8.67
CA SER A 97 -6.31 -14.96 9.88
C SER A 97 -6.54 -14.04 11.08
N ARG A 98 -7.77 -14.07 11.60
CA ARG A 98 -8.21 -13.44 12.86
C ARG A 98 -7.97 -11.93 12.99
N TYR A 99 -9.04 -11.18 12.75
CA TYR A 99 -9.48 -10.14 13.68
C TYR A 99 -10.51 -10.73 14.65
N CYS A 100 -10.07 -11.10 15.86
CA CYS A 100 -10.93 -11.27 17.04
C CYS A 100 -10.73 -10.11 18.03
N GLY A 101 -10.30 -8.94 17.53
CA GLY A 101 -9.67 -7.88 18.32
C GLY A 101 -10.26 -6.49 18.12
N ALA A 102 -11.56 -6.36 17.89
CA ALA A 102 -12.34 -5.19 18.28
C ALA A 102 -13.79 -5.63 18.32
N ARG A 103 -14.50 -5.33 19.41
CA ARG A 103 -15.94 -5.60 19.52
C ARG A 103 -16.62 -5.03 18.29
N GLY A 104 -17.24 -5.90 17.50
CA GLY A 104 -18.32 -5.52 16.63
C GLY A 104 -19.38 -4.85 17.51
N SER A 105 -19.41 -3.53 17.50
CA SER A 105 -20.66 -2.82 17.59
C SER A 105 -21.41 -3.14 16.30
N THR A 106 -22.12 -4.26 16.30
CA THR A 106 -23.37 -4.34 15.52
C THR A 106 -24.35 -3.38 16.18
N ARG A 107 -24.19 -2.09 15.89
CA ARG A 107 -25.22 -1.09 16.10
C ARG A 107 -25.46 -0.46 14.74
N GLY A 108 -26.71 -0.55 14.30
CA GLY A 108 -27.14 -0.44 12.91
C GLY A 108 -26.74 0.85 12.21
N VAL A 109 -27.05 0.85 10.91
CA VAL A 109 -27.09 2.00 9.98
C VAL A 109 -27.09 3.33 10.75
N PRO A 110 -26.01 4.15 10.66
CA PRO A 110 -26.00 5.43 11.34
C PRO A 110 -27.06 6.32 10.71
N SER A 111 -28.06 6.67 11.51
CA SER A 111 -28.89 7.84 11.26
C SER A 111 -28.00 9.08 11.21
N THR A 112 -28.28 9.93 10.24
CA THR A 112 -27.61 11.19 9.93
C THR A 112 -27.83 12.20 11.06
N GLU A 113 -27.03 12.19 12.13
CA GLU A 113 -26.84 13.37 12.98
C GLU A 113 -25.41 13.40 13.57
N PRO A 114 -24.70 14.54 13.50
CA PRO A 114 -23.36 14.66 14.05
C PRO A 114 -23.43 14.84 15.57
N ALA A 115 -23.02 13.81 16.32
CA ALA A 115 -22.78 13.92 17.75
C ALA A 115 -21.47 14.69 17.98
N HIS A 116 -21.58 15.97 18.32
CA HIS A 116 -20.47 16.71 18.92
C HIS A 116 -20.19 16.14 20.32
N SER A 117 -19.08 15.43 20.48
CA SER A 117 -18.50 15.16 21.79
C SER A 117 -17.05 15.61 21.80
N SER A 118 -16.78 16.65 22.57
CA SER A 118 -15.44 17.14 22.90
C SER A 118 -14.76 16.13 23.81
N GLY A 119 -13.74 15.43 23.31
CA GLY A 119 -12.96 14.47 24.12
C GLY A 119 -12.09 13.47 23.34
N GLY A 120 -10.89 13.90 22.92
CA GLY A 120 -9.70 13.06 22.80
C GLY A 120 -9.48 12.29 21.48
N ASP A 121 -8.44 12.68 20.74
CA ASP A 121 -7.93 12.11 19.48
C ASP A 121 -7.64 10.59 19.49
N ALA A 122 -7.82 9.91 20.61
CA ALA A 122 -7.55 8.48 20.80
C ALA A 122 -8.57 7.56 20.10
N PHE A 123 -9.77 8.07 19.78
CA PHE A 123 -10.88 7.27 19.23
C PHE A 123 -11.20 7.55 17.76
N LEU A 124 -10.59 8.56 17.14
CA LEU A 124 -10.84 8.86 15.73
C LEU A 124 -10.18 7.80 14.84
N ALA A 125 -10.96 7.23 13.92
CA ALA A 125 -10.43 6.57 12.73
C ALA A 125 -9.55 7.55 11.94
N LEU A 126 -8.66 7.04 11.08
CA LEU A 126 -7.65 7.88 10.42
C LEU A 126 -8.27 9.03 9.63
N ASP A 127 -9.41 8.79 8.97
CA ASP A 127 -10.19 9.79 8.23
C ASP A 127 -10.71 10.92 9.13
N GLY A 128 -11.27 10.59 10.31
CA GLY A 128 -11.69 11.59 11.29
C GLY A 128 -10.51 12.38 11.86
N TYR A 129 -9.38 11.69 12.11
CA TYR A 129 -8.17 12.36 12.60
C TYR A 129 -7.60 13.35 11.57
N LEU A 130 -7.54 12.96 10.29
CA LEU A 130 -7.09 13.83 9.20
C LEU A 130 -7.99 15.06 9.08
N ALA A 131 -9.31 14.88 9.22
CA ALA A 131 -10.27 15.97 9.16
C ALA A 131 -10.08 16.98 10.30
N GLU A 132 -10.00 16.50 11.54
CA GLU A 132 -10.18 17.34 12.72
C GLU A 132 -8.87 17.78 13.38
N VAL A 133 -7.82 16.97 13.30
CA VAL A 133 -6.64 17.12 14.16
C VAL A 133 -5.35 17.29 13.39
N ALA A 134 -5.13 16.53 12.32
CA ALA A 134 -3.85 16.48 11.63
C ALA A 134 -3.30 17.86 11.24
N ASP A 135 -1.98 18.01 11.26
CA ASP A 135 -1.29 19.22 10.79
C ASP A 135 -0.71 19.03 9.36
N LEU A 136 -0.14 20.09 8.78
CA LEU A 136 0.42 20.03 7.42
C LEU A 136 1.61 19.07 7.30
N ARG A 137 2.38 18.85 8.37
CA ARG A 137 3.50 17.89 8.39
C ARG A 137 2.95 16.45 8.35
N GLU A 138 1.90 16.18 9.11
CA GLU A 138 1.23 14.88 9.13
C GLU A 138 0.54 14.58 7.78
N PHE A 139 -0.03 15.61 7.13
CA PHE A 139 -0.49 15.48 5.74
C PHE A 139 0.65 15.18 4.77
N ALA A 140 1.80 15.87 4.89
CA ALA A 140 2.95 15.60 4.04
C ALA A 140 3.43 14.14 4.19
N ASP A 141 3.55 13.65 5.42
CA ASP A 141 3.92 12.25 5.71
C ASP A 141 2.87 11.26 5.18
N TYR A 142 1.58 11.56 5.33
CA TYR A 142 0.49 10.77 4.77
C TYR A 142 0.59 10.67 3.24
N PHE A 143 0.83 11.78 2.54
CA PHE A 143 0.98 11.79 1.08
C PHE A 143 2.28 11.10 0.63
N ALA A 144 3.38 11.23 1.37
CA ALA A 144 4.62 10.53 1.11
C ALA A 144 4.42 9.00 1.13
N VAL A 145 3.71 8.46 2.12
CA VAL A 145 3.33 7.04 2.12
C VAL A 145 2.34 6.71 1.00
N GLY A 146 1.37 7.59 0.73
CA GLY A 146 0.42 7.44 -0.38
C GLY A 146 1.09 7.31 -1.76
N SER A 147 2.26 7.92 -1.95
CA SER A 147 3.05 7.78 -3.18
C SER A 147 3.44 6.32 -3.47
N LEU A 148 3.68 5.52 -2.43
CA LEU A 148 4.03 4.11 -2.57
C LEU A 148 2.84 3.26 -3.02
N LEU A 149 1.62 3.69 -2.68
CA LEU A 149 0.36 2.99 -2.98
C LEU A 149 -0.21 3.38 -4.35
N SER A 150 0.43 4.33 -5.04
CA SER A 150 -0.05 4.83 -6.32
C SER A 150 0.04 3.75 -7.42
N PRO A 151 -0.96 3.70 -8.34
CA PRO A 151 -0.97 2.74 -9.45
C PRO A 151 0.33 2.70 -10.26
N ARG A 152 0.91 1.51 -10.42
CA ARG A 152 2.20 1.30 -11.11
C ARG A 152 2.14 1.27 -12.66
N GLY A 153 1.11 1.86 -13.29
CA GLY A 153 0.87 1.69 -14.74
C GLY A 153 0.18 2.82 -15.52
N SER A 154 -0.34 3.86 -14.88
CA SER A 154 -1.00 5.01 -15.54
C SER A 154 -0.18 6.28 -15.32
N SER A 155 0.59 6.71 -16.33
CA SER A 155 1.42 7.92 -16.24
C SER A 155 0.60 9.15 -15.87
N SER A 156 -0.62 9.27 -16.41
CA SER A 156 -1.53 10.39 -16.12
C SER A 156 -1.98 10.46 -14.66
N GLN A 157 -2.34 9.33 -14.03
CA GLN A 157 -2.76 9.33 -12.62
C GLN A 157 -1.59 9.61 -11.69
N ARG A 158 -0.38 9.19 -12.10
CA ARG A 158 0.83 9.48 -11.37
C ARG A 158 1.21 10.96 -11.44
N GLU A 159 1.20 11.56 -12.63
CA GLU A 159 1.49 13.00 -12.82
C GLU A 159 0.58 13.89 -11.95
N VAL A 160 -0.70 13.51 -11.83
CA VAL A 160 -1.64 14.23 -10.95
C VAL A 160 -1.28 14.08 -9.46
N PHE A 161 -0.84 12.90 -9.03
CA PHE A 161 -0.37 12.67 -7.66
C PHE A 161 0.97 13.37 -7.37
N ASP A 162 1.89 13.40 -8.34
CA ASP A 162 3.17 14.09 -8.23
C ASP A 162 2.94 15.59 -7.95
N GLY A 163 1.94 16.20 -8.58
CA GLY A 163 1.55 17.57 -8.27
C GLY A 163 1.04 17.77 -6.82
N VAL A 164 0.40 16.76 -6.20
CA VAL A 164 0.05 16.81 -4.78
C VAL A 164 1.32 16.80 -3.93
N LEU A 165 2.26 15.90 -4.22
CA LEU A 165 3.55 15.83 -3.53
C LEU A 165 4.34 17.15 -3.64
N GLU A 166 4.41 17.75 -4.82
CA GLU A 166 5.06 19.05 -5.06
C GLU A 166 4.46 20.16 -4.19
N SER A 167 3.14 20.14 -3.98
CA SER A 167 2.46 21.15 -3.14
C SER A 167 2.83 21.07 -1.65
N PHE A 168 3.35 19.93 -1.22
CA PHE A 168 3.90 19.70 0.13
C PHE A 168 5.44 19.72 0.15
N GLY A 169 6.09 20.02 -0.98
CA GLY A 169 7.56 20.02 -1.09
C GLY A 169 8.19 18.62 -0.98
N LEU A 170 7.43 17.59 -1.35
CA LEU A 170 7.84 16.18 -1.26
C LEU A 170 8.53 15.71 -2.54
N ASP A 171 9.42 14.72 -2.40
CA ASP A 171 10.05 14.00 -3.53
C ASP A 171 9.00 13.23 -4.34
N THR A 172 8.97 13.45 -5.66
CA THR A 172 8.09 12.81 -6.65
C THR A 172 8.71 11.57 -7.31
N GLY A 173 9.95 11.26 -6.95
CA GLY A 173 10.71 10.11 -7.42
C GLY A 173 9.96 8.80 -7.22
N TYR A 174 10.06 7.91 -8.20
CA TYR A 174 9.37 6.61 -8.11
C TYR A 174 9.93 5.78 -6.97
N LEU A 175 9.06 5.40 -6.03
CA LEU A 175 9.44 4.66 -4.83
C LEU A 175 10.48 5.41 -3.98
N ALA A 176 10.51 6.76 -4.03
CA ALA A 176 11.46 7.58 -3.28
C ALA A 176 11.48 7.26 -1.77
N TYR A 177 10.30 7.00 -1.19
CA TYR A 177 10.14 6.69 0.23
C TYR A 177 10.26 5.19 0.58
N LEU A 178 10.49 4.31 -0.41
CA LEU A 178 10.64 2.88 -0.16
C LEU A 178 11.79 2.56 0.81
N PRO A 179 12.98 3.20 0.74
CA PRO A 179 14.10 2.88 1.63
C PRO A 179 13.79 3.08 3.12
N THR A 180 12.87 3.99 3.47
CA THR A 180 12.54 4.33 4.87
C THR A 180 11.17 3.79 5.32
N ALA A 181 10.32 3.36 4.38
CA ALA A 181 8.98 2.85 4.67
C ALA A 181 8.96 1.58 5.55
N PRO A 182 8.36 1.60 6.75
CA PRO A 182 8.25 0.41 7.60
C PRO A 182 7.22 -0.59 7.04
N ALA A 183 7.19 -1.80 7.58
CA ALA A 183 6.27 -2.87 7.20
C ALA A 183 4.79 -2.45 7.24
N ALA A 184 4.42 -1.58 8.17
CA ALA A 184 3.08 -1.04 8.26
C ALA A 184 2.70 -0.20 7.02
N ALA A 185 3.63 0.60 6.49
CA ALA A 185 3.44 1.38 5.26
C ALA A 185 3.49 0.52 3.99
N LEU A 186 4.27 -0.57 4.00
CA LEU A 186 4.39 -1.47 2.86
C LEU A 186 3.23 -2.48 2.76
N GLY A 187 2.53 -2.77 3.85
CA GLY A 187 1.46 -3.78 3.90
C GLY A 187 0.35 -3.59 2.85
N PRO A 188 -0.26 -2.40 2.71
CA PRO A 188 -1.31 -2.17 1.71
C PRO A 188 -0.82 -2.32 0.26
N LEU A 189 0.40 -1.89 -0.03
CA LEU A 189 1.04 -2.07 -1.34
C LEU A 189 1.25 -3.55 -1.64
N VAL A 190 1.91 -4.26 -0.72
CA VAL A 190 2.18 -5.70 -0.86
C VAL A 190 0.87 -6.47 -1.04
N LEU A 191 -0.17 -6.19 -0.26
CA LEU A 191 -1.47 -6.84 -0.42
C LEU A 191 -2.08 -6.59 -1.80
N THR A 192 -2.00 -5.35 -2.29
CA THR A 192 -2.52 -4.97 -3.62
C THR A 192 -1.78 -5.71 -4.73
N ASP A 193 -0.46 -5.83 -4.62
CA ASP A 193 0.37 -6.52 -5.60
C ASP A 193 0.15 -8.04 -5.58
N CYS A 194 0.05 -8.63 -4.39
CA CYS A 194 -0.22 -10.06 -4.25
C CYS A 194 -1.51 -10.48 -4.99
N VAL A 195 -2.62 -9.75 -4.76
CA VAL A 195 -3.91 -10.10 -5.37
C VAL A 195 -3.99 -9.76 -6.86
N ARG A 196 -3.12 -8.85 -7.34
CA ARG A 196 -3.04 -8.50 -8.77
C ARG A 196 -2.22 -9.49 -9.57
N ILE A 197 -1.09 -9.93 -9.01
CA ILE A 197 -0.14 -10.79 -9.71
C ILE A 197 -0.57 -12.26 -9.66
N ARG A 198 -1.22 -12.72 -8.58
CA ARG A 198 -1.62 -14.12 -8.42
C ARG A 198 -3.03 -14.40 -8.95
N PRO A 199 -3.19 -15.18 -10.03
CA PRO A 199 -4.51 -15.50 -10.57
C PRO A 199 -5.40 -16.32 -9.62
N THR A 200 -4.79 -17.06 -8.67
CA THR A 200 -5.52 -17.85 -7.67
C THR A 200 -6.23 -16.99 -6.63
N TRP A 201 -5.90 -15.71 -6.51
CA TRP A 201 -6.43 -14.81 -5.48
C TRP A 201 -7.48 -13.82 -6.01
N ARG A 202 -8.05 -14.08 -7.19
CA ARG A 202 -9.06 -13.19 -7.82
C ARG A 202 -10.28 -12.94 -6.93
N SER A 203 -10.80 -13.95 -6.22
CA SER A 203 -11.93 -13.75 -5.29
C SER A 203 -11.54 -12.87 -4.09
N ALA A 204 -10.34 -13.05 -3.53
CA ALA A 204 -9.81 -12.15 -2.50
C ALA A 204 -9.54 -10.74 -3.04
N ALA A 205 -9.16 -10.61 -4.31
CA ALA A 205 -8.99 -9.33 -4.97
C ALA A 205 -10.29 -8.52 -5.02
N VAL A 206 -11.43 -9.18 -5.30
CA VAL A 206 -12.77 -8.58 -5.25
C VAL A 206 -13.04 -8.04 -3.85
N GLY A 207 -12.89 -8.87 -2.82
CA GLY A 207 -13.13 -8.44 -1.43
C GLY A 207 -12.25 -7.28 -0.98
N ARG A 208 -10.95 -7.31 -1.29
CA ARG A 208 -10.02 -6.21 -1.01
C ARG A 208 -10.45 -4.92 -1.72
N ALA A 209 -10.80 -5.00 -3.00
CA ALA A 209 -11.23 -3.84 -3.80
C ALA A 209 -12.52 -3.22 -3.26
N THR A 210 -13.52 -4.03 -2.94
CA THR A 210 -14.77 -3.56 -2.32
C THR A 210 -14.51 -2.84 -1.00
N ALA A 211 -13.68 -3.42 -0.13
CA ALA A 211 -13.32 -2.78 1.14
C ALA A 211 -12.54 -1.46 0.94
N ALA A 212 -11.63 -1.41 -0.04
CA ALA A 212 -10.87 -0.21 -0.37
C ALA A 212 -11.77 0.93 -0.88
N GLU A 213 -12.76 0.63 -1.72
CA GLU A 213 -13.68 1.64 -2.27
C GLU A 213 -14.54 2.30 -1.17
N VAL A 214 -15.03 1.52 -0.21
CA VAL A 214 -15.78 2.05 0.95
C VAL A 214 -14.90 3.00 1.76
N ASN A 215 -13.67 2.59 2.07
CA ASN A 215 -12.73 3.38 2.87
C ASN A 215 -12.22 4.64 2.14
N ALA A 216 -12.09 4.60 0.82
CA ALA A 216 -11.56 5.71 0.03
C ALA A 216 -12.48 6.94 0.09
N THR A 217 -13.80 6.73 0.14
CA THR A 217 -14.78 7.84 0.15
C THR A 217 -14.67 8.67 1.42
N THR A 218 -14.72 8.02 2.59
CA THR A 218 -14.63 8.73 3.88
C THR A 218 -13.26 9.36 4.08
N ARG A 219 -12.19 8.68 3.66
CA ARG A 219 -10.81 9.19 3.75
C ARG A 219 -10.59 10.43 2.90
N SER A 220 -11.10 10.44 1.67
CA SER A 220 -10.97 11.59 0.77
C SER A 220 -11.71 12.82 1.31
N ALA A 221 -12.90 12.60 1.89
CA ALA A 221 -13.64 13.66 2.58
C ALA A 221 -12.86 14.20 3.78
N GLY A 222 -12.28 13.32 4.61
CA GLY A 222 -11.48 13.73 5.75
C GLY A 222 -10.23 14.53 5.36
N ILE A 223 -9.54 14.13 4.30
CA ILE A 223 -8.39 14.88 3.76
C ILE A 223 -8.82 16.28 3.32
N LEU A 224 -9.88 16.40 2.52
CA LEU A 224 -10.36 17.71 2.04
C LEU A 224 -10.75 18.64 3.18
N LEU A 225 -11.51 18.13 4.16
CA LEU A 225 -11.91 18.90 5.34
C LEU A 225 -10.69 19.37 6.15
N GLY A 226 -9.70 18.50 6.36
CA GLY A 226 -8.49 18.84 7.09
C GLY A 226 -7.62 19.87 6.35
N LEU A 227 -7.44 19.71 5.04
CA LEU A 227 -6.69 20.68 4.23
C LEU A 227 -7.36 22.06 4.20
N GLN A 228 -8.70 22.11 4.11
CA GLN A 228 -9.46 23.35 4.20
C GLN A 228 -9.34 24.00 5.58
N ARG A 229 -9.46 23.21 6.65
CA ARG A 229 -9.30 23.68 8.05
C ARG A 229 -7.93 24.31 8.28
N LEU A 230 -6.87 23.75 7.70
CA LEU A 230 -5.50 24.24 7.84
C LEU A 230 -5.16 25.40 6.90
N GLY A 231 -6.07 25.82 6.02
CA GLY A 231 -5.80 26.85 5.01
C GLY A 231 -4.69 26.45 4.04
N ALA A 232 -4.62 25.17 3.66
CA ALA A 232 -3.67 24.70 2.65
C ALA A 232 -3.85 25.47 1.34
N ALA A 233 -2.76 25.68 0.60
CA ALA A 233 -2.81 26.44 -0.65
C ALA A 233 -3.84 25.85 -1.62
N ASP A 234 -4.62 26.71 -2.29
CA ASP A 234 -5.67 26.29 -3.24
C ASP A 234 -5.15 25.29 -4.28
N ALA A 235 -3.89 25.44 -4.70
CA ALA A 235 -3.23 24.52 -5.62
C ALA A 235 -3.17 23.07 -5.09
N ALA A 236 -2.93 22.86 -3.79
CA ALA A 236 -2.89 21.52 -3.17
C ALA A 236 -4.29 20.87 -3.20
N ILE A 237 -5.32 21.62 -2.82
CA ILE A 237 -6.71 21.16 -2.81
C ILE A 237 -7.17 20.87 -4.25
N HIS A 238 -6.90 21.76 -5.20
CA HIS A 238 -7.25 21.56 -6.60
C HIS A 238 -6.60 20.32 -7.22
N ARG A 239 -5.32 20.07 -6.93
CA ARG A 239 -4.62 18.88 -7.43
C ARG A 239 -5.15 17.60 -6.80
N TYR A 240 -5.45 17.62 -5.50
CA TYR A 240 -6.07 16.48 -4.85
C TYR A 240 -7.48 16.19 -5.40
N LEU A 241 -8.29 17.21 -5.66
CA LEU A 241 -9.59 17.03 -6.32
C LEU A 241 -9.45 16.45 -7.74
N ALA A 242 -8.48 16.92 -8.52
CA ALA A 242 -8.19 16.38 -9.84
C ALA A 242 -7.78 14.89 -9.77
N GLN A 243 -7.02 14.49 -8.74
CA GLN A 243 -6.69 13.09 -8.48
C GLN A 243 -7.97 12.26 -8.27
N LEU A 244 -8.87 12.71 -7.40
CA LEU A 244 -10.11 12.01 -7.11
C LEU A 244 -10.98 11.84 -8.36
N GLN A 245 -11.08 12.89 -9.19
CA GLN A 245 -11.80 12.83 -10.47
C GLN A 245 -11.19 11.79 -11.42
N GLY A 246 -9.86 11.68 -11.46
CA GLY A 246 -9.14 10.66 -12.25
C GLY A 246 -9.28 9.23 -11.72
N GLN A 247 -9.81 9.04 -10.50
CA GLN A 247 -10.14 7.74 -9.89
C GLN A 247 -11.65 7.48 -9.82
N ALA A 248 -12.49 8.45 -10.23
CA ALA A 248 -13.93 8.38 -10.05
C ALA A 248 -14.59 7.38 -11.01
N GLY A 249 -15.39 6.47 -10.44
CA GLY A 249 -16.26 5.53 -11.17
C GLY A 249 -16.79 4.42 -10.26
N PRO A 250 -18.04 3.95 -10.43
CA PRO A 250 -18.56 2.82 -9.66
C PRO A 250 -17.73 1.58 -9.96
N SER A 251 -17.25 0.91 -8.91
CA SER A 251 -16.38 -0.28 -9.02
C SER A 251 -15.05 -0.02 -9.73
N GLY A 252 -14.52 1.21 -9.64
CA GLY A 252 -13.32 1.63 -10.37
C GLY A 252 -12.12 0.71 -10.18
N ASP A 253 -11.94 0.14 -8.98
CA ASP A 253 -10.81 -0.76 -8.72
C ASP A 253 -11.11 -2.19 -9.21
N VAL A 254 -12.33 -2.69 -8.99
CA VAL A 254 -12.80 -4.02 -9.48
C VAL A 254 -12.80 -4.09 -11.01
N ARG A 255 -13.34 -3.07 -11.68
CA ARG A 255 -13.36 -2.96 -13.15
C ARG A 255 -11.96 -2.81 -13.71
N ARG A 256 -11.09 -2.01 -13.08
CA ARG A 256 -9.67 -1.87 -13.48
C ARG A 256 -8.87 -3.16 -13.29
N THR A 257 -9.33 -4.06 -12.43
CA THR A 257 -8.77 -5.41 -12.28
C THR A 257 -9.39 -6.46 -13.21
N GLY A 258 -10.39 -6.11 -14.03
CA GLY A 258 -11.07 -7.05 -14.93
C GLY A 258 -11.80 -8.18 -14.19
N LEU A 259 -12.41 -7.85 -13.05
CA LEU A 259 -13.14 -8.78 -12.18
C LEU A 259 -14.66 -8.58 -12.24
N ASP A 260 -15.14 -7.72 -13.14
CA ASP A 260 -16.55 -7.38 -13.32
C ASP A 260 -17.44 -8.54 -13.79
N THR A 261 -16.86 -9.50 -14.52
CA THR A 261 -17.54 -10.70 -15.04
C THR A 261 -17.18 -11.97 -14.27
N PHE A 262 -16.39 -11.85 -13.21
CA PHE A 262 -15.88 -12.99 -12.44
C PHE A 262 -16.80 -13.27 -11.25
N GLU A 263 -17.36 -14.49 -11.19
CA GLU A 263 -18.13 -14.98 -10.04
C GLU A 263 -17.19 -15.42 -8.91
N PRO A 264 -17.14 -14.70 -7.77
CA PRO A 264 -16.15 -14.95 -6.74
C PRO A 264 -16.64 -15.92 -5.65
N GLY A 265 -15.73 -16.71 -5.08
CA GLY A 265 -15.99 -17.49 -3.87
C GLY A 265 -16.18 -16.58 -2.65
N GLU A 266 -17.26 -16.80 -1.89
CA GLU A 266 -17.63 -15.96 -0.74
C GLU A 266 -16.56 -15.95 0.36
N GLN A 267 -15.96 -17.10 0.67
CA GLN A 267 -14.96 -17.21 1.72
C GLN A 267 -13.70 -16.41 1.40
N GLU A 268 -13.23 -16.48 0.16
CA GLU A 268 -12.08 -15.74 -0.32
C GLU A 268 -12.36 -14.24 -0.40
N VAL A 269 -13.58 -13.83 -0.79
CA VAL A 269 -14.01 -12.42 -0.74
C VAL A 269 -13.90 -11.90 0.69
N VAL A 270 -14.45 -12.61 1.67
CA VAL A 270 -14.36 -12.23 3.08
C VAL A 270 -12.91 -12.18 3.55
N ALA A 271 -12.07 -13.13 3.14
CA ALA A 271 -10.64 -13.12 3.45
C ALA A 271 -9.94 -11.88 2.87
N GLY A 272 -10.28 -11.47 1.65
CA GLY A 272 -9.78 -10.25 1.01
C GLY A 272 -10.19 -8.98 1.75
N MET A 273 -11.45 -8.87 2.16
CA MET A 273 -11.95 -7.74 2.97
C MET A 273 -11.19 -7.64 4.30
N ARG A 274 -11.03 -8.77 5.01
CA ARG A 274 -10.31 -8.84 6.30
C ARG A 274 -8.84 -8.47 6.15
N ALA A 275 -8.19 -8.96 5.10
CA ALA A 275 -6.82 -8.62 4.79
C ALA A 275 -6.65 -7.12 4.57
N HIS A 276 -7.56 -6.49 3.81
CA HIS A 276 -7.55 -5.04 3.58
C HIS A 276 -7.72 -4.26 4.88
N GLN A 277 -8.73 -4.60 5.68
CA GLN A 277 -8.96 -3.94 6.97
C GLN A 277 -7.73 -4.03 7.89
N THR A 278 -7.12 -5.21 7.97
CA THR A 278 -5.95 -5.45 8.83
C THR A 278 -4.74 -4.59 8.43
N VAL A 279 -4.45 -4.46 7.13
CA VAL A 279 -3.33 -3.62 6.66
C VAL A 279 -3.58 -2.14 6.87
N GLU A 280 -4.81 -1.67 6.67
CA GLU A 280 -5.20 -0.28 6.86
C GLU A 280 -5.16 0.13 8.34
N GLU A 281 -5.64 -0.72 9.23
CA GLU A 281 -5.61 -0.45 10.68
C GLU A 281 -4.18 -0.43 11.22
N ARG A 282 -3.32 -1.35 10.79
CA ARG A 282 -1.91 -1.34 11.22
C ARG A 282 -1.18 -0.10 10.69
N LEU A 283 -1.48 0.34 9.47
CA LEU A 283 -0.94 1.58 8.92
C LEU A 283 -1.44 2.79 9.72
N SER A 284 -2.74 2.86 10.01
CA SER A 284 -3.33 3.91 10.84
C SER A 284 -2.64 3.99 12.20
N ILE A 285 -2.50 2.86 12.92
CA ILE A 285 -1.79 2.82 14.21
C ILE A 285 -0.36 3.34 14.06
N ALA A 286 0.37 2.93 13.03
CA ALA A 286 1.74 3.35 12.82
C ALA A 286 1.87 4.87 12.57
N PHE A 287 0.98 5.46 11.78
CA PHE A 287 0.91 6.92 11.62
C PHE A 287 0.66 7.60 12.96
N ARG A 288 -0.39 7.19 13.68
CA ARG A 288 -0.77 7.80 14.95
C ARG A 288 0.36 7.72 15.99
N ASP A 289 1.07 6.61 16.04
CA ASP A 289 2.22 6.41 16.94
C ASP A 289 3.44 7.27 16.57
N ALA A 290 3.72 7.43 15.27
CA ALA A 290 4.80 8.30 14.80
C ALA A 290 4.49 9.77 15.13
N TRP A 291 3.29 10.23 14.74
CA TRP A 291 2.82 11.61 14.88
C TRP A 291 2.73 12.06 16.34
N ARG A 292 2.18 11.22 17.23
CA ARG A 292 2.17 11.48 18.69
C ARG A 292 3.56 11.66 19.28
N ARG A 293 4.58 11.03 18.69
CA ARG A 293 5.98 11.16 19.11
C ARG A 293 6.71 12.31 18.39
N GLY A 294 5.99 13.14 17.63
CA GLY A 294 6.55 14.24 16.87
C GLY A 294 7.43 13.80 15.70
N ARG A 295 7.27 12.57 15.20
CA ARG A 295 8.03 12.01 14.07
C ARG A 295 7.12 11.75 12.86
N THR A 296 7.72 11.62 11.69
CA THR A 296 7.05 11.10 10.48
C THR A 296 7.22 9.58 10.42
N LEU A 297 6.33 8.91 9.69
CA LEU A 297 6.39 7.47 9.42
C LEU A 297 7.43 7.15 8.34
N VAL A 298 7.56 8.03 7.35
CA VAL A 298 8.63 7.99 6.34
C VAL A 298 9.43 9.29 6.31
N THR A 299 10.64 9.20 5.79
CA THR A 299 11.57 10.33 5.64
C THR A 299 12.23 10.25 4.28
#